data_AF-A0A974AMI7-F1
#
_entry.id   AF-A0A974AMI7-F1
#
_cell.length_a   1.000
_cell.length_b   1.000
_cell.length_c   1.000
_cell.angle_alpha   90.00
_cell.angle_beta   90.00
_cell.angle_gamma   90.00
#
_symmetry.space_group_name_H-M   'P 1'
#
loop_
_entity.id
_entity.type
_entity.pdbx_description
1 polymer ?
#
loop_
_entity_poly.entity_id
_entity_poly.type
_entity_poly.pdbx_seq_one_letter_code
_entity_poly.pdbx_strand_id
1 'polypeptide(L)'
;MEYTEIFSDDDLEKIIDEGLVYMCACPAQVAESLRKVRAMYHYQLNCLSDGNNMAQVHRTIARTAISVQQQLEACLEEVLEIEQWDRATLTMPEGLRLRQHRELLDDNPATE
;
A
#
# COMPACT_ATOMS: atom_id res chain seq x y z
N MET A 1 8.38 18.45 -2.70
CA MET A 1 7.80 17.15 -3.07
C MET A 1 6.38 17.43 -3.50
N GLU A 2 6.06 17.08 -4.73
CA GLU A 2 4.72 17.20 -5.30
C GLU A 2 3.89 15.98 -4.91
N TYR A 3 2.59 16.15 -4.68
CA TYR A 3 1.68 15.04 -4.38
C TYR A 3 1.21 14.42 -5.69
N THR A 4 1.48 13.12 -5.86
CA THR A 4 1.18 12.36 -7.07
C THR A 4 0.79 10.95 -6.66
N GLU A 5 -0.13 10.33 -7.39
CA GLU A 5 -0.63 8.98 -7.10
C GLU A 5 -0.35 8.05 -8.28
N ILE A 6 0.38 6.95 -8.03
CA ILE A 6 0.62 5.89 -9.03
C ILE A 6 -0.61 4.98 -9.13
N PHE A 7 -1.21 4.64 -7.99
CA PHE A 7 -2.41 3.81 -7.90
C PHE A 7 -3.63 4.68 -7.58
N SER A 8 -4.75 4.51 -8.28
CA SER A 8 -6.00 5.17 -7.91
C SER A 8 -6.59 4.56 -6.62
N ASP A 9 -7.57 5.24 -5.99
CA ASP A 9 -8.25 4.66 -4.84
C ASP A 9 -9.00 3.36 -5.20
N ASP A 10 -9.53 3.25 -6.43
CA ASP A 10 -10.17 2.04 -6.95
C ASP A 10 -9.16 0.89 -7.11
N ASP A 11 -7.93 1.19 -7.55
CA ASP A 11 -6.84 0.21 -7.64
C ASP A 11 -6.50 -0.36 -6.25
N LEU A 12 -6.43 0.52 -5.24
CA LEU A 12 -6.13 0.11 -3.86
C LEU A 12 -7.26 -0.72 -3.27
N GLU A 13 -8.52 -0.38 -3.52
CA GLU A 13 -9.67 -1.17 -3.10
C GLU A 13 -9.65 -2.57 -3.75
N LYS A 14 -9.37 -2.63 -5.05
CA LYS A 14 -9.25 -3.89 -5.77
C LYS A 14 -8.16 -4.80 -5.20
N ILE A 15 -6.97 -4.26 -4.93
CA ILE A 15 -5.85 -5.02 -4.35
C ILE A 15 -6.22 -5.56 -2.96
N ILE A 16 -6.93 -4.77 -2.16
CA ILE A 16 -7.42 -5.20 -0.83
C ILE A 16 -8.42 -6.36 -0.98
N ASP A 17 -9.39 -6.23 -1.87
CA ASP A 17 -10.42 -7.25 -2.10
C ASP A 17 -9.81 -8.57 -2.59
N GLU A 18 -8.90 -8.54 -3.56
CA GLU A 18 -8.15 -9.71 -4.02
C GLU A 18 -7.36 -10.37 -2.87
N GLY A 19 -6.71 -9.56 -2.01
CA GLY A 19 -5.99 -10.06 -0.84
C GLY A 19 -6.89 -10.77 0.18
N LEU A 20 -8.10 -10.27 0.40
CA LEU A 20 -9.09 -10.88 1.28
C LEU A 20 -9.62 -12.22 0.73
N VAL A 21 -9.87 -12.30 -0.58
CA VAL A 21 -10.38 -13.51 -1.25
C VAL A 21 -9.40 -14.67 -1.13
N TYR A 22 -8.11 -14.42 -1.35
CA TYR A 22 -7.09 -15.47 -1.34
C TYR A 22 -6.38 -15.64 0.01
N MET A 23 -6.81 -14.91 1.04
CA MET A 23 -6.19 -14.84 2.38
C MET A 23 -4.69 -14.49 2.32
N CYS A 24 -4.29 -13.70 1.32
CA CYS A 24 -2.95 -13.18 1.17
C CYS A 24 -2.94 -11.72 1.61
N ALA A 25 -2.28 -11.43 2.74
CA ALA A 25 -2.44 -10.13 3.39
C ALA A 25 -1.39 -9.08 2.97
N CYS A 26 -0.27 -9.46 2.36
CA CYS A 26 0.89 -8.57 2.22
C CYS A 26 0.60 -7.33 1.34
N PRO A 27 0.21 -7.46 0.06
CA PRO A 27 -0.12 -6.28 -0.77
C PRO A 27 -1.35 -5.53 -0.25
N ALA A 28 -2.35 -6.24 0.30
CA ALA A 28 -3.52 -5.63 0.93
C ALA A 28 -3.15 -4.74 2.14
N GLN A 29 -2.21 -5.17 2.99
CA GLN A 29 -1.73 -4.38 4.13
C GLN A 29 -1.03 -3.10 3.70
N VAL A 30 -0.23 -3.17 2.62
CA VAL A 30 0.43 -1.99 2.05
C VAL A 30 -0.62 -1.03 1.47
N ALA A 31 -1.59 -1.55 0.70
CA ALA A 31 -2.68 -0.76 0.12
C ALA A 31 -3.56 -0.10 1.20
N GLU A 32 -3.92 -0.80 2.28
CA GLU A 32 -4.65 -0.22 3.41
C GLU A 32 -3.85 0.91 4.10
N SER A 33 -2.55 0.70 4.28
CA SER A 33 -1.67 1.70 4.90
C SER A 33 -1.57 2.95 4.02
N LEU A 34 -1.46 2.76 2.70
CA LEU A 34 -1.45 3.84 1.73
C LEU A 34 -2.73 4.66 1.78
N ARG A 35 -3.91 4.01 1.81
CA ARG A 35 -5.21 4.71 1.98
C ARG A 35 -5.26 5.54 3.27
N LYS A 36 -4.75 5.00 4.38
CA LYS A 36 -4.69 5.73 5.67
C LYS A 36 -3.77 6.96 5.58
N VAL A 37 -2.63 6.85 4.89
CA VAL A 37 -1.71 7.97 4.70
C VAL A 37 -2.30 9.05 3.79
N ARG A 38 -3.04 8.68 2.73
CA ARG A 38 -3.78 9.64 1.89
C ARG A 38 -4.84 10.38 2.70
N ALA A 39 -5.64 9.66 3.49
CA ALA A 39 -6.62 10.28 4.38
C ALA A 39 -5.97 11.26 5.37
N MET A 40 -4.81 10.89 5.94
CA MET A 40 -4.03 11.77 6.82
C MET A 40 -3.59 13.04 6.08
N TYR A 41 -3.10 12.93 4.84
CA TYR A 41 -2.72 14.08 4.00
C TYR A 41 -3.91 15.02 3.74
N HIS A 42 -5.03 14.49 3.26
CA HIS A 42 -6.23 15.29 2.97
C HIS A 42 -6.78 15.99 4.22
N TYR A 43 -6.76 15.30 5.36
CA TYR A 43 -7.13 15.93 6.63
C TYR A 43 -6.26 17.16 6.93
N GLN A 44 -4.94 17.08 6.72
CA GLN A 44 -4.06 18.24 6.94
C GLN A 44 -4.36 19.39 5.98
N LEU A 45 -4.69 19.10 4.71
CA LEU A 45 -5.06 20.13 3.74
C LEU A 45 -6.35 20.85 4.14
N ASN A 46 -7.36 20.10 4.60
CA ASN A 46 -8.60 20.68 5.10
C ASN A 46 -8.34 21.56 6.34
N CYS A 47 -7.50 21.11 7.27
CA CYS A 47 -7.11 21.96 8.41
C CYS A 47 -6.35 23.23 7.99
N LEU A 48 -5.59 23.19 6.88
CA LEU A 48 -4.87 24.36 6.38
C LEU A 48 -5.80 25.39 5.73
N SER A 49 -6.95 24.97 5.16
CA SER A 49 -7.94 25.88 4.59
C SER A 49 -8.76 26.65 5.63
N ASP A 50 -8.91 26.11 6.85
CA ASP A 50 -9.78 26.68 7.88
C ASP A 50 -9.18 27.86 8.68
N GLY A 51 -7.90 28.19 8.46
CA GLY A 51 -7.26 29.43 8.92
C GLY A 51 -7.02 29.63 10.43
N ASN A 52 -7.67 28.85 11.31
CA ASN A 52 -7.58 28.99 12.77
C ASN A 52 -6.57 28.01 13.45
N ASN A 53 -5.62 27.48 12.68
CA ASN A 53 -4.81 26.33 13.10
C ASN A 53 -3.32 26.65 13.08
N MET A 54 -2.51 25.91 13.86
CA MET A 54 -1.04 25.98 13.83
C MET A 54 -0.53 25.43 12.50
N ALA A 55 -0.52 26.26 11.45
CA ALA A 55 -0.28 25.84 10.08
C ALA A 55 1.08 25.11 9.87
N GLN A 56 2.08 25.39 10.71
CA GLN A 56 3.35 24.68 10.67
C GLN A 56 3.22 23.19 11.03
N VAL A 57 2.35 22.83 11.98
CA VAL A 57 2.10 21.43 12.36
C VAL A 57 1.51 20.67 11.17
N HIS A 58 0.44 21.21 10.59
CA HIS A 58 -0.25 20.58 9.45
C HIS A 58 0.65 20.47 8.22
N ARG A 59 1.42 21.51 7.89
CA ARG A 59 2.41 21.44 6.79
C ARG A 59 3.48 20.37 7.03
N THR A 60 3.93 20.22 8.28
CA THR A 60 4.93 19.20 8.62
C THR A 60 4.37 17.80 8.43
N ILE A 61 3.16 17.54 8.94
CA ILE A 61 2.49 16.25 8.78
C ILE A 61 2.18 15.98 7.30
N ALA A 62 1.64 16.95 6.57
CA ALA A 62 1.31 16.82 5.15
C ALA A 62 2.56 16.48 4.32
N ARG A 63 3.69 17.14 4.58
CA ARG A 63 4.96 16.85 3.90
C ARG A 63 5.45 15.43 4.20
N THR A 64 5.35 14.98 5.45
CA THR A 64 5.71 13.61 5.81
C THR A 64 4.76 12.60 5.14
N ALA A 65 3.46 12.91 5.08
CA ALA A 65 2.47 12.06 4.42
C ALA A 65 2.82 11.84 2.93
N ILE A 66 3.22 12.89 2.20
CA ILE A 66 3.69 12.76 0.80
C ILE A 66 4.88 11.79 0.72
N SER A 67 5.89 11.94 1.59
CA SER A 67 7.07 11.07 1.56
C SER A 67 6.73 9.61 1.87
N VAL A 68 5.85 9.37 2.84
CA VAL A 68 5.44 8.01 3.21
C VAL A 68 4.57 7.41 2.13
N GLN A 69 3.65 8.18 1.55
CA GLN A 69 2.80 7.76 0.44
C GLN A 69 3.64 7.28 -0.75
N GLN A 70 4.65 8.04 -1.17
CA GLN A 70 5.56 7.65 -2.26
C GLN A 70 6.36 6.37 -1.94
N GLN A 71 6.80 6.20 -0.69
CA GLN A 71 7.51 4.98 -0.27
C GLN A 71 6.59 3.76 -0.26
N LEU A 72 5.34 3.92 0.18
CA LEU A 72 4.34 2.86 0.17
C LEU A 72 3.91 2.48 -1.25
N GLU A 73 3.80 3.44 -2.17
CA GLU A 73 3.53 3.14 -3.59
C GLU A 73 4.68 2.35 -4.22
N ALA A 74 5.92 2.74 -3.97
CA ALA A 74 7.08 1.97 -4.46
C ALA A 74 7.13 0.56 -3.84
N CYS A 75 6.82 0.42 -2.55
CA CYS A 75 6.74 -0.87 -1.89
C CYS A 75 5.62 -1.74 -2.47
N LEU A 76 4.44 -1.16 -2.74
CA LEU A 76 3.34 -1.88 -3.34
C LEU A 76 3.69 -2.35 -4.76
N GLU A 77 4.36 -1.50 -5.55
CA GLU A 77 4.86 -1.85 -6.88
C GLU A 77 5.74 -3.09 -6.84
N GLU A 78 6.74 -3.08 -5.95
CA GLU A 78 7.72 -4.15 -5.79
C GLU A 78 7.06 -5.44 -5.28
N VAL A 79 6.15 -5.37 -4.31
CA VAL A 79 5.42 -6.53 -3.81
C VAL A 79 4.58 -7.18 -4.91
N LEU A 80 3.85 -6.37 -5.69
CA LEU A 80 3.05 -6.87 -6.82
C LEU A 80 3.94 -7.52 -7.89
N GLU A 81 5.14 -7.00 -8.13
CA GLU A 81 6.12 -7.59 -9.04
C GLU A 81 6.66 -8.93 -8.51
N ILE A 82 7.09 -9.00 -7.25
CA ILE A 82 7.60 -10.21 -6.58
C ILE A 82 6.53 -11.32 -6.62
N GLU A 83 5.30 -10.99 -6.28
CA GLU A 83 4.20 -11.93 -6.25
C GLU A 83 3.67 -12.27 -7.67
N GLN A 84 4.12 -11.54 -8.70
CA GLN A 84 3.76 -11.71 -10.11
C GLN A 84 2.27 -11.44 -10.41
N TRP A 85 1.74 -10.36 -9.85
CA TRP A 85 0.39 -9.88 -10.15
C TRP A 85 0.27 -9.39 -11.59
N ASP A 86 -0.89 -9.59 -12.20
CA ASP A 86 -1.20 -8.94 -13.47
C ASP A 86 -1.37 -7.44 -13.21
N ARG A 87 -0.47 -6.64 -13.77
CA ARG A 87 -0.41 -5.19 -13.54
C ARG A 87 -1.49 -4.41 -14.27
N ALA A 88 -2.09 -4.99 -15.32
CA ALA A 88 -3.17 -4.34 -16.07
C ALA A 88 -4.53 -4.56 -15.41
N THR A 89 -4.73 -5.73 -14.81
CA THR A 89 -5.99 -6.08 -14.15
C THR A 89 -5.90 -5.99 -12.63
N LEU A 90 -4.72 -5.87 -12.03
CA LEU A 90 -4.49 -5.98 -10.58
C LEU A 90 -5.08 -7.26 -9.99
N THR A 91 -4.95 -8.36 -10.72
CA THR A 91 -5.40 -9.68 -10.25
C THR A 91 -4.22 -10.51 -9.78
N MET A 92 -4.42 -11.21 -8.67
CA MET A 92 -3.44 -12.13 -8.11
C MET A 92 -3.27 -13.36 -9.02
N PRO A 93 -2.04 -13.88 -9.20
CA PRO A 93 -1.83 -15.06 -10.02
C PRO A 93 -2.34 -16.33 -9.34
N GLU A 94 -2.90 -17.24 -10.14
CA GLU A 94 -3.32 -18.56 -9.66
C GLU A 94 -2.15 -19.30 -8.97
N GLY A 95 -2.44 -19.93 -7.83
CA GLY A 95 -1.45 -20.72 -7.11
C GLY A 95 -0.40 -19.92 -6.33
N LEU A 96 -0.53 -18.59 -6.20
CA LEU A 96 0.35 -17.77 -5.34
C LEU A 96 0.45 -18.34 -3.92
N ARG A 97 -0.69 -18.70 -3.31
CA ARG A 97 -0.73 -19.30 -1.99
C ARG A 97 0.11 -20.59 -1.88
N LEU A 98 0.10 -21.41 -2.92
CA LEU A 98 0.91 -22.64 -2.97
C LEU A 98 2.40 -22.31 -3.06
N ARG A 99 2.76 -21.28 -3.84
CA ARG A 99 4.15 -20.78 -3.93
C ARG A 99 4.64 -20.28 -2.57
N GLN A 100 3.87 -19.41 -1.92
CA GLN A 100 4.19 -18.89 -0.57
C GLN A 100 4.34 -20.00 0.46
N HIS A 101 3.45 -21.00 0.45
CA HIS A 101 3.57 -22.14 1.36
C HIS A 101 4.82 -22.99 1.08
N ARG A 102 5.19 -23.17 -0.20
CA ARG A 102 6.42 -23.89 -0.55
C ARG A 102 7.66 -23.13 -0.10
N GLU A 103 7.72 -21.82 -0.32
CA GLU A 103 8.83 -20.96 0.12
C GLU A 103 9.01 -21.02 1.65
N LEU A 104 7.92 -20.98 2.42
CA LEU A 104 7.99 -21.12 3.88
C LEU A 104 8.53 -22.49 4.34
N LEU A 105 8.30 -23.56 3.57
CA LEU A 105 8.85 -24.89 3.87
C LEU A 105 10.33 -24.97 3.49
N ASP A 106 10.72 -24.35 2.38
CA ASP A 106 12.10 -24.34 1.89
C ASP A 106 13.02 -23.46 2.77
N ASP A 107 12.48 -22.39 3.38
CA ASP A 107 13.18 -21.51 4.32
C ASP A 107 13.35 -22.09 5.74
N ASN A 108 12.74 -23.25 6.03
CA ASN A 108 12.85 -23.93 7.33
C ASN A 108 13.56 -25.28 7.18
N PRO A 109 14.92 -25.35 7.26
CA PRO A 109 15.68 -26.58 7.12
C PRO A 109 15.62 -27.45 8.39
N ALA A 110 14.45 -27.62 8.99
CA ALA A 110 14.23 -28.49 10.14
C ALA A 110 13.85 -29.91 9.69
N THR A 111 14.71 -30.53 8.89
CA THR A 111 14.76 -32.00 8.71
C THR A 111 16.18 -32.43 8.39
N GLU A 112 17.01 -32.57 9.43
CA GLU A 112 18.00 -33.63 9.62
C GLU A 112 18.09 -33.99 11.11
#